data_AF-A0A3D9IJM5-F1
#
_entry.id   AF-A0A3D9IJM5-F1
#
_cell.length_a   1.000
_cell.length_b   1.000
_cell.length_c   1.000
_cell.angle_alpha   90.00
_cell.angle_beta   90.00
_cell.angle_gamma   90.00
#
_symmetry.space_group_name_H-M   'P 1'
#
loop_
_entity.id
_entity.type
_entity.pdbx_description
1 polymer ?
#
loop_
_entity_poly.entity_id
_entity_poly.type
_entity_poly.pdbx_seq_one_letter_code
_entity_poly.pdbx_strand_id
1 'polypeptide(L)'
;MEARTRLNLRHKIGQGISPRQFMDGMKIRAMEISNIPNTRERLIDVYENFTWTSEDHKAFFTALNDRSAMRCLILCTDWCPDVIWNVPVLFRVMEQSRISTEVLLMEEHLETMDLFLTDGGRAQPIAVMLNASGEVLGRWGARPAYIQTVMDRFKKNNPDKQGADYKEKLNQTYREIGELYHAGNEYQEVMIHELRDLFTTFPS
;
A
#
# COMPACT_ATOMS: atom_id res chain seq x y z
N MET A 1 -8.94 1.15 33.75
CA MET A 1 -8.81 1.45 32.31
C MET A 1 -7.60 0.65 31.83
N GLU A 2 -7.83 -0.58 31.37
CA GLU A 2 -6.75 -1.44 30.89
C GLU A 2 -6.09 -0.78 29.68
N ALA A 3 -4.77 -0.58 29.75
CA ALA A 3 -4.00 -0.14 28.61
C ALA A 3 -4.14 -1.21 27.53
N ARG A 4 -4.90 -0.93 26.46
CA ARG A 4 -4.89 -1.75 25.25
C ARG A 4 -3.44 -1.88 24.81
N THR A 5 -2.86 -3.08 24.95
CA THR A 5 -1.53 -3.37 24.43
C THR A 5 -1.55 -3.09 22.94
N ARG A 6 -0.81 -2.06 22.51
CA ARG A 6 -0.66 -1.75 21.09
C ARG A 6 0.10 -2.91 20.44
N LEU A 7 -0.31 -3.30 19.24
CA LEU A 7 0.39 -4.31 18.47
C LEU A 7 1.85 -3.88 18.28
N ASN A 8 2.79 -4.78 18.55
CA ASN A 8 4.23 -4.51 18.41
C ASN A 8 4.87 -5.52 17.45
N LEU A 9 5.51 -5.00 16.41
CA LEU A 9 6.17 -5.74 15.34
C LEU A 9 7.69 -5.62 15.39
N ARG A 10 8.28 -5.33 16.56
CA ARG A 10 9.74 -5.24 16.71
C ARG A 10 10.47 -6.47 16.18
N HIS A 11 9.89 -7.65 16.39
CA HIS A 11 10.45 -8.92 15.94
C HIS A 11 10.48 -9.07 14.41
N LYS A 12 9.71 -8.26 13.66
CA LYS A 12 9.66 -8.27 12.20
C LYS A 12 10.63 -7.30 11.53
N ILE A 13 11.15 -6.33 12.27
CA ILE A 13 12.15 -5.39 11.75
C ILE A 13 13.42 -6.17 11.38
N GLY A 14 13.93 -5.95 10.18
CA GLY A 14 15.07 -6.66 9.61
C GLY A 14 14.74 -8.02 8.97
N GLN A 15 13.47 -8.42 8.93
CA GLN A 15 13.05 -9.65 8.23
C GLN A 15 12.57 -9.41 6.78
N GLY A 16 12.47 -8.14 6.36
CA GLY A 16 12.06 -7.79 5.00
C GLY A 16 13.23 -7.52 4.07
N ILE A 17 12.88 -7.22 2.82
CA ILE A 17 13.83 -6.76 1.79
C ILE A 17 13.68 -5.25 1.58
N SER A 18 14.74 -4.59 1.11
CA SER A 18 14.67 -3.17 0.78
C SER A 18 13.76 -2.89 -0.43
N PRO A 19 13.22 -1.67 -0.59
CA PRO A 19 12.49 -1.25 -1.78
C PRO A 19 13.22 -1.58 -3.09
N ARG A 20 14.53 -1.34 -3.16
CA ARG A 20 15.36 -1.67 -4.33
C ARG A 20 15.41 -3.18 -4.59
N GLN A 21 15.68 -3.98 -3.57
CA GLN A 21 15.67 -5.44 -3.71
C GLN A 21 14.30 -5.97 -4.15
N PHE A 22 13.20 -5.38 -3.66
CA PHE A 22 11.87 -5.71 -4.14
C PHE A 22 11.73 -5.43 -5.63
N MET A 23 11.99 -4.19 -6.09
CA MET A 23 11.89 -3.81 -7.50
C MET A 23 12.81 -4.63 -8.43
N ASP A 24 14.01 -4.96 -7.97
CA ASP A 24 14.98 -5.78 -8.72
C ASP A 24 14.58 -7.25 -8.78
N GLY A 25 13.94 -7.77 -7.72
CA GLY A 25 13.53 -9.16 -7.57
C GLY A 25 12.16 -9.50 -8.14
N MET A 26 11.35 -8.52 -8.53
CA MET A 26 10.01 -8.76 -9.09
C MET A 26 10.03 -9.64 -10.33
N LYS A 27 9.16 -10.64 -10.39
CA LYS A 27 8.95 -11.39 -11.64
C LYS A 27 8.08 -10.58 -12.60
N ILE A 28 8.45 -10.62 -13.87
CA ILE A 28 7.68 -10.02 -14.95
C ILE A 28 6.43 -10.86 -15.22
N ARG A 29 5.26 -10.22 -15.15
CA ARG A 29 3.95 -10.82 -15.46
C ARG A 29 3.11 -9.84 -16.26
N ALA A 30 2.21 -10.38 -17.09
CA ALA A 30 1.12 -9.63 -17.69
C ALA A 30 -0.17 -9.82 -16.86
N MET A 31 -0.91 -8.74 -16.63
CA MET A 31 -2.19 -8.73 -15.92
C MET A 31 -3.27 -8.14 -16.83
N GLU A 32 -3.87 -9.01 -17.64
CA GLU A 32 -4.85 -8.63 -18.66
C GLU A 32 -6.03 -7.83 -18.10
N ILE A 33 -6.58 -8.26 -16.96
CA ILE A 33 -7.76 -7.61 -16.34
C ILE A 33 -7.46 -6.17 -15.92
N SER A 34 -6.25 -5.89 -15.45
CA SER A 34 -5.85 -4.56 -14.98
C SER A 34 -5.07 -3.77 -16.03
N ASN A 35 -4.94 -4.29 -17.25
CA ASN A 35 -4.20 -3.70 -18.36
C ASN A 35 -2.75 -3.35 -17.98
N ILE A 36 -2.04 -4.28 -17.35
CA ILE A 36 -0.61 -4.12 -17.01
C ILE A 36 0.18 -5.17 -17.81
N PRO A 37 0.81 -4.81 -18.94
CA PRO A 37 1.53 -5.76 -19.79
C PRO A 37 2.80 -6.31 -19.14
N ASN A 38 3.44 -5.51 -18.27
CA ASN A 38 4.64 -5.88 -17.55
C ASN A 38 4.63 -5.26 -16.14
N THR A 39 4.45 -6.09 -15.13
CA THR A 39 4.40 -5.69 -13.72
C THR A 39 5.63 -4.94 -13.24
N ARG A 40 6.83 -5.41 -13.61
CA ARG A 40 8.08 -4.81 -13.14
C ARG A 40 8.33 -3.47 -13.82
N GLU A 41 8.18 -3.41 -15.14
CA GLU A 41 8.32 -2.15 -15.88
C GLU A 41 7.30 -1.12 -15.42
N ARG A 42 6.03 -1.49 -15.21
CA ARG A 42 5.02 -0.55 -14.73
C ARG A 42 5.32 -0.03 -13.33
N LEU A 43 5.74 -0.90 -12.40
CA LEU A 43 6.08 -0.44 -11.05
C LEU A 43 7.28 0.52 -11.08
N ILE A 44 8.33 0.19 -11.85
CA ILE A 44 9.52 1.04 -12.00
C ILE A 44 9.14 2.36 -12.66
N ASP A 45 8.28 2.34 -13.69
CA ASP A 45 7.81 3.54 -14.38
C ASP A 45 7.08 4.50 -13.42
N VAL A 46 6.18 3.98 -12.57
CA VAL A 46 5.50 4.79 -11.55
C VAL A 46 6.50 5.35 -10.53
N TYR A 47 7.49 4.56 -10.11
CA TYR A 47 8.51 4.98 -9.15
C TYR A 47 9.41 6.10 -9.72
N GLU A 48 9.94 5.92 -10.93
CA GLU A 48 10.88 6.85 -11.56
C GLU A 48 10.20 8.15 -12.01
N ASN A 49 8.95 8.07 -12.51
CA ASN A 49 8.20 9.23 -12.98
C ASN A 49 7.34 9.89 -11.89
N PHE A 50 7.43 9.42 -10.64
CA PHE A 50 6.78 10.08 -9.51
C PHE A 50 7.29 11.51 -9.35
N THR A 51 6.36 12.46 -9.33
CA THR A 51 6.64 13.86 -9.05
C THR A 51 5.68 14.39 -7.99
N TRP A 52 6.18 15.26 -7.10
CA TRP A 52 5.34 15.99 -6.17
C TRP A 52 4.60 17.08 -6.91
N THR A 53 3.26 17.07 -6.90
CA THR A 53 2.48 18.17 -7.50
C THR A 53 2.13 19.27 -6.49
N SER A 54 2.31 18.99 -5.19
CA SER A 54 2.13 19.92 -4.08
C SER A 54 3.42 20.10 -3.29
N GLU A 55 3.98 21.33 -3.32
CA GLU A 55 5.16 21.68 -2.51
C GLU A 55 4.85 21.63 -1.00
N ASP A 56 3.60 21.87 -0.60
CA ASP A 56 3.19 21.78 0.81
C ASP A 56 3.22 20.33 1.31
N HIS A 57 2.77 19.38 0.49
CA HIS A 57 2.91 17.95 0.79
C HIS A 57 4.39 17.54 0.89
N LYS A 58 5.19 17.93 -0.11
CA LYS A 58 6.62 17.63 -0.12
C LYS A 58 7.33 18.20 1.11
N ALA A 59 7.03 19.44 1.51
CA ALA A 59 7.58 20.07 2.69
C ALA A 59 7.17 19.34 3.97
N PHE A 60 5.90 18.93 4.09
CA PHE A 60 5.40 18.15 5.22
C PHE A 60 6.19 16.83 5.39
N PHE A 61 6.31 16.03 4.33
CA PHE A 61 7.04 14.76 4.40
C PHE A 61 8.54 14.97 4.63
N THR A 62 9.13 16.04 4.09
CA THR A 62 10.53 16.41 4.39
C THR A 62 10.73 16.75 5.87
N ALA A 63 9.77 17.42 6.51
CA ALA A 63 9.85 17.77 7.93
C ALA A 63 9.80 16.53 8.86
N LEU A 64 9.32 15.38 8.37
CA LEU A 64 9.34 14.14 9.13
C LEU A 64 10.76 13.56 9.30
N ASN A 65 11.76 14.07 8.57
CA ASN A 65 13.16 13.65 8.70
C ASN A 65 13.69 13.78 10.13
N ASP A 66 13.14 14.69 10.93
CA ASP A 66 13.51 14.87 12.34
C ASP A 66 12.99 13.72 13.23
N ARG A 67 12.03 12.91 12.73
CA ARG A 67 11.48 11.70 13.38
C ARG A 67 12.24 10.44 12.97
N SER A 68 13.57 10.50 12.99
CA SER A 68 14.52 9.50 12.45
C SER A 68 14.39 8.04 12.95
N ALA A 69 13.53 7.77 13.93
CA ALA A 69 13.33 6.44 14.48
C ALA A 69 12.07 5.72 13.94
N MET A 70 11.26 6.38 13.10
CA MET A 70 10.10 5.75 12.46
C MET A 70 10.52 4.71 11.42
N ARG A 71 9.68 3.68 11.28
CA ARG A 71 9.87 2.60 10.29
C ARG A 71 8.56 2.32 9.56
N CYS A 72 8.66 1.82 8.33
CA CYS A 72 7.54 1.36 7.54
C CYS A 72 7.77 -0.10 7.12
N LEU A 73 6.81 -0.97 7.43
CA LEU A 73 6.77 -2.35 6.90
C LEU A 73 5.65 -2.43 5.86
N ILE A 74 6.00 -2.75 4.61
CA ILE A 74 5.03 -2.91 3.52
C ILE A 74 4.78 -4.39 3.31
N LEU A 75 3.56 -4.86 3.59
CA LEU A 75 3.13 -6.23 3.35
C LEU A 75 2.47 -6.34 1.99
N CYS A 76 3.07 -7.09 1.07
CA CYS A 76 2.55 -7.26 -0.28
C CYS A 76 3.13 -8.48 -1.00
N THR A 77 2.54 -8.78 -2.15
CA THR A 77 3.05 -9.71 -3.16
C THR A 77 3.54 -8.94 -4.38
N ASP A 78 4.37 -9.55 -5.22
CA ASP A 78 4.85 -8.94 -6.47
C ASP A 78 3.89 -9.11 -7.66
N TRP A 79 2.68 -9.63 -7.43
CA TRP A 79 1.71 -10.00 -8.45
C TRP A 79 0.29 -9.47 -8.18
N CYS A 80 0.14 -8.45 -7.34
CA CYS A 80 -1.13 -7.75 -7.14
C CYS A 80 -1.14 -6.42 -7.92
N PRO A 81 -2.15 -6.13 -8.77
CA PRO A 81 -2.23 -4.86 -9.50
C PRO A 81 -2.15 -3.63 -8.60
N ASP A 82 -2.81 -3.64 -7.44
CA ASP A 82 -2.78 -2.52 -6.50
C ASP A 82 -1.38 -2.30 -5.90
N VAL A 83 -0.56 -3.36 -5.82
CA VAL A 83 0.84 -3.26 -5.41
C VAL A 83 1.65 -2.54 -6.49
N ILE A 84 1.44 -2.91 -7.76
CA ILE A 84 2.14 -2.32 -8.90
C ILE A 84 1.95 -0.80 -8.97
N TRP A 85 0.75 -0.33 -8.61
CA TRP A 85 0.40 1.08 -8.64
C TRP A 85 0.78 1.84 -7.36
N ASN A 86 0.47 1.30 -6.17
CA ASN A 86 0.54 2.08 -4.93
C ASN A 86 1.88 1.95 -4.19
N VAL A 87 2.54 0.79 -4.24
CA VAL A 87 3.83 0.59 -3.54
C VAL A 87 4.95 1.51 -4.04
N PRO A 88 5.14 1.77 -5.35
CA PRO A 88 6.15 2.73 -5.77
C PRO A 88 5.91 4.14 -5.20
N VAL A 89 4.65 4.56 -5.03
CA VAL A 89 4.32 5.84 -4.38
C VAL A 89 4.69 5.82 -2.90
N LEU A 90 4.40 4.73 -2.19
CA LEU A 90 4.85 4.55 -0.79
C LEU A 90 6.37 4.69 -0.68
N PHE A 91 7.13 4.05 -1.57
CA PHE A 91 8.59 4.15 -1.55
C PHE A 91 9.06 5.60 -1.65
N ARG A 92 8.52 6.36 -2.60
CA ARG A 92 8.89 7.78 -2.80
C ARG A 92 8.53 8.66 -1.60
N VAL A 93 7.38 8.44 -0.99
CA VAL A 93 6.98 9.17 0.23
C VAL A 93 7.90 8.83 1.40
N MET A 94 8.21 7.55 1.62
CA MET A 94 9.09 7.14 2.71
C MET A 94 10.54 7.61 2.50
N GLU A 95 11.03 7.61 1.26
CA GLU A 95 12.34 8.17 0.88
C GLU A 95 12.42 9.66 1.19
N GLN A 96 11.40 10.43 0.79
CA GLN A 96 11.32 11.86 1.09
C GLN A 96 11.36 12.15 2.60
N SER A 97 10.77 11.25 3.38
CA SER A 97 10.64 11.33 4.84
C SER A 97 11.80 10.67 5.61
N ARG A 98 12.79 10.08 4.90
CA ARG A 98 13.88 9.27 5.47
C ARG A 98 13.40 8.17 6.43
N ILE A 99 12.21 7.63 6.19
CA ILE A 99 11.65 6.54 6.99
C ILE A 99 12.23 5.22 6.46
N SER A 100 12.88 4.47 7.36
CA SER A 100 13.43 3.16 7.02
C SER A 100 12.28 2.22 6.64
N THR A 101 12.32 1.72 5.40
CA THR A 101 11.24 0.93 4.80
C THR A 101 11.73 -0.46 4.43
N GLU A 102 10.96 -1.47 4.79
CA GLU A 102 11.18 -2.87 4.42
C GLU A 102 9.90 -3.43 3.80
N VAL A 103 10.05 -4.26 2.77
CA VAL A 103 8.95 -5.03 2.18
C VAL A 103 8.96 -6.43 2.80
N LEU A 104 7.85 -6.78 3.44
CA LEU A 104 7.57 -8.13 3.89
C LEU A 104 6.76 -8.83 2.80
N LEU A 105 7.40 -9.74 2.06
CA LEU A 105 6.73 -10.55 1.06
C LEU A 105 5.66 -11.40 1.75
N MET A 106 4.40 -11.25 1.33
CA MET A 106 3.25 -11.84 2.00
C MET A 106 3.38 -13.37 2.12
N GLU A 107 3.95 -14.04 1.11
CA GLU A 107 4.17 -15.49 1.10
C GLU A 107 5.10 -15.96 2.23
N GLU A 108 6.01 -15.10 2.70
CA GLU A 108 6.98 -15.39 3.76
C GLU A 108 6.53 -14.90 5.15
N HIS A 109 5.53 -14.01 5.19
CA HIS A 109 5.07 -13.30 6.40
C HIS A 109 3.54 -13.35 6.54
N LEU A 110 2.91 -14.47 6.19
CA LEU A 110 1.46 -14.65 6.23
C LEU A 110 0.88 -14.39 7.63
N GLU A 111 1.57 -14.82 8.68
CA GLU A 111 1.16 -14.60 10.06
C GLU A 111 1.15 -13.12 10.44
N THR A 112 2.01 -12.30 9.82
CA THR A 112 2.00 -10.85 10.01
C THR A 112 0.86 -10.20 9.23
N MET A 113 0.60 -10.68 8.00
CA MET A 113 -0.52 -10.23 7.18
C MET A 113 -1.87 -10.47 7.87
N ASP A 114 -2.02 -11.60 8.56
CA ASP A 114 -3.25 -11.99 9.27
C ASP A 114 -3.59 -11.08 10.46
N LEU A 115 -2.64 -10.27 10.94
CA LEU A 115 -2.90 -9.23 11.95
C LEU A 115 -3.68 -8.04 11.39
N PHE A 116 -3.79 -7.92 10.06
CA PHE A 116 -4.29 -6.74 9.36
C PHE A 116 -5.42 -7.05 8.38
N LEU A 117 -6.22 -8.09 8.64
CA LEU A 117 -7.34 -8.46 7.79
C LEU A 117 -8.37 -7.33 7.64
N THR A 118 -8.94 -7.19 6.44
CA THR A 118 -10.05 -6.30 6.11
C THR A 118 -11.23 -7.16 5.67
N ASP A 119 -12.33 -7.14 6.43
CA ASP A 119 -13.48 -8.04 6.27
C ASP A 119 -13.09 -9.53 6.24
N GLY A 120 -12.09 -9.90 7.04
CA GLY A 120 -11.51 -11.26 7.06
C GLY A 120 -10.63 -11.61 5.85
N GLY A 121 -10.41 -10.67 4.93
CA GLY A 121 -9.56 -10.85 3.75
C GLY A 121 -8.20 -10.18 3.88
N ARG A 122 -7.21 -10.73 3.17
CA ARG A 122 -5.83 -10.19 3.06
C ARG A 122 -5.77 -9.14 1.95
N ALA A 123 -6.18 -7.91 2.25
CA ALA A 123 -6.09 -6.78 1.31
C ALA A 123 -4.65 -6.25 1.25
N GLN A 124 -4.06 -6.12 0.07
CA GLN A 124 -2.67 -5.68 -0.13
C GLN A 124 -2.58 -4.58 -1.20
N PRO A 125 -1.56 -3.70 -1.15
CA PRO A 125 -0.51 -3.62 -0.13
C PRO A 125 -1.03 -3.10 1.22
N ILE A 126 -0.26 -3.33 2.30
CA ILE A 126 -0.46 -2.66 3.59
C ILE A 126 0.84 -2.00 4.00
N ALA A 127 0.86 -0.68 4.16
CA ALA A 127 1.98 0.04 4.75
C ALA A 127 1.74 0.24 6.24
N VAL A 128 2.55 -0.38 7.09
CA VAL A 128 2.43 -0.31 8.55
C VAL A 128 3.51 0.60 9.12
N MET A 129 3.09 1.68 9.76
CA MET A 129 3.98 2.67 10.37
C MET A 129 4.28 2.26 11.82
N LEU A 130 5.55 2.20 12.17
CA LEU A 130 6.05 1.84 13.48
C LEU A 130 6.85 2.98 14.11
N ASN A 131 6.82 3.06 15.44
CA ASN A 131 7.78 3.87 16.19
C ASN A 131 9.11 3.11 16.42
N ALA A 132 10.03 3.74 17.15
CA ALA A 132 11.34 3.19 17.49
C ALA A 132 11.32 1.85 18.23
N SER A 133 10.29 1.61 19.06
CA SER A 133 10.15 0.39 19.85
C SER A 133 9.50 -0.76 19.07
N GLY A 134 9.02 -0.49 17.84
CA GLY A 134 8.31 -1.43 16.99
C GLY A 134 6.79 -1.44 17.23
N GLU A 135 6.25 -0.52 18.02
CA GLU A 135 4.80 -0.40 18.19
C GLU A 135 4.16 0.16 16.93
N VAL A 136 3.03 -0.43 16.53
CA VAL A 136 2.23 0.01 15.39
C VAL A 136 1.54 1.33 15.74
N LEU A 137 1.85 2.36 14.97
CA LEU A 137 1.23 3.69 15.06
C LEU A 137 -0.01 3.79 14.19
N GLY A 138 0.01 3.14 13.02
CA GLY A 138 -1.09 3.14 12.08
C GLY A 138 -0.75 2.36 10.81
N ARG A 139 -1.70 2.30 9.89
CA ARG A 139 -1.52 1.66 8.59
C ARG A 139 -2.24 2.41 7.47
N TRP A 140 -1.72 2.30 6.26
CA TRP A 140 -2.37 2.72 5.03
C TRP A 140 -2.53 1.51 4.09
N GLY A 141 -3.60 1.51 3.29
CA GLY A 141 -3.85 0.51 2.25
C GLY A 141 -5.30 -0.02 2.27
N ALA A 142 -5.71 -0.78 1.26
CA ALA A 142 -4.92 -1.24 0.11
C ALA A 142 -4.92 -0.28 -1.08
N ARG A 143 -5.91 0.62 -1.15
CA ARG A 143 -6.13 1.54 -2.26
C ARG A 143 -6.50 2.92 -1.71
N PRO A 144 -6.27 3.99 -2.48
CA PRO A 144 -6.88 5.29 -2.22
C PRO A 144 -8.40 5.19 -2.12
N ALA A 145 -9.03 6.01 -1.29
CA ALA A 145 -10.43 5.88 -0.89
C ALA A 145 -11.42 5.84 -2.07
N TYR A 146 -11.22 6.69 -3.09
CA TYR A 146 -12.12 6.72 -4.24
C TYR A 146 -12.01 5.47 -5.12
N ILE A 147 -10.82 4.88 -5.24
CA ILE A 147 -10.63 3.60 -5.93
C ILE A 147 -11.22 2.46 -5.08
N GLN A 148 -11.01 2.49 -3.77
CA GLN A 148 -11.59 1.51 -2.85
C GLN A 148 -13.13 1.49 -2.91
N THR A 149 -13.76 2.66 -3.12
CA THR A 149 -15.22 2.80 -3.26
C THR A 149 -15.80 1.93 -4.38
N VAL A 150 -15.04 1.66 -5.46
CA VAL A 150 -15.46 0.77 -6.56
C VAL A 150 -15.63 -0.67 -6.06
N MET A 151 -14.65 -1.17 -5.31
CA MET A 151 -14.71 -2.51 -4.70
C MET A 151 -15.79 -2.59 -3.60
N ASP A 152 -15.96 -1.53 -2.82
CA ASP A 152 -16.99 -1.49 -1.77
C ASP A 152 -18.39 -1.53 -2.36
N ARG A 153 -18.64 -0.79 -3.46
CA ARG A 153 -19.89 -0.85 -4.22
C ARG A 153 -20.13 -2.24 -4.78
N PHE A 154 -19.11 -2.90 -5.32
CA PHE A 154 -19.21 -4.27 -5.80
C PHE A 154 -19.63 -5.23 -4.68
N LYS A 155 -18.93 -5.21 -3.54
CA LYS A 155 -19.23 -6.07 -2.38
C LYS A 155 -20.65 -5.84 -1.85
N LYS A 156 -21.07 -4.57 -1.74
CA LYS A 156 -22.41 -4.21 -1.27
C LYS A 156 -23.50 -4.73 -2.19
N ASN A 157 -23.29 -4.66 -3.51
CA ASN A 157 -24.28 -5.07 -4.51
C ASN A 157 -24.24 -6.58 -4.80
N ASN A 158 -23.20 -7.30 -4.34
CA ASN A 158 -23.03 -8.73 -4.58
C ASN A 158 -22.70 -9.46 -3.26
N PRO A 159 -23.67 -9.55 -2.32
CA PRO A 159 -23.44 -10.21 -1.04
C PRO A 159 -23.28 -11.74 -1.16
N ASP A 160 -23.90 -12.36 -2.16
CA ASP A 160 -23.73 -13.79 -2.45
C ASP A 160 -22.46 -14.02 -3.29
N LYS A 161 -21.41 -14.47 -2.61
CA LYS A 161 -20.10 -14.79 -3.23
C LYS A 161 -20.13 -16.04 -4.11
N GLN A 162 -21.17 -16.86 -4.01
CA GLN A 162 -21.31 -18.12 -4.75
C GLN A 162 -22.21 -17.98 -5.99
N GLY A 163 -22.71 -16.78 -6.26
CA GLY A 163 -23.50 -16.49 -7.46
C GLY A 163 -22.73 -16.81 -8.75
N ALA A 164 -23.42 -17.38 -9.73
CA ALA A 164 -22.80 -17.85 -10.98
C ALA A 164 -22.08 -16.73 -11.77
N ASP A 165 -22.54 -15.48 -11.65
CA ASP A 165 -21.97 -14.31 -12.32
C ASP A 165 -20.98 -13.50 -11.44
N TYR A 166 -20.74 -13.92 -10.20
CA TYR A 166 -19.94 -13.16 -9.22
C TYR A 166 -18.52 -12.89 -9.73
N LYS A 167 -17.87 -13.92 -10.29
CA LYS A 167 -16.51 -13.83 -10.83
C LYS A 167 -16.42 -12.86 -12.01
N GLU A 168 -17.41 -12.86 -12.88
CA GLU A 168 -17.43 -11.96 -14.04
C GLU A 168 -17.61 -10.50 -13.62
N LYS A 169 -18.55 -10.24 -12.71
CA LYS A 169 -18.75 -8.90 -12.12
C LYS A 169 -17.52 -8.44 -11.34
N LEU A 170 -16.84 -9.34 -10.63
CA LEU A 170 -15.59 -9.03 -9.94
C LEU A 170 -14.47 -8.67 -10.93
N ASN A 171 -14.33 -9.42 -12.03
CA ASN A 171 -13.37 -9.10 -13.09
C ASN A 171 -13.68 -7.74 -13.72
N GLN A 172 -14.95 -7.40 -13.95
CA GLN A 172 -15.35 -6.08 -14.44
C GLN A 172 -15.00 -4.97 -13.44
N THR A 173 -15.18 -5.23 -12.15
CA THR A 173 -14.78 -4.31 -11.07
C THR A 173 -13.27 -4.07 -11.09
N TYR A 174 -12.46 -5.10 -11.31
CA TYR A 174 -11.01 -4.95 -11.44
C TYR A 174 -10.58 -4.20 -12.72
N ARG A 175 -11.35 -4.30 -13.82
CA ARG A 175 -11.12 -3.48 -15.02
C ARG A 175 -11.37 -2.01 -14.71
N GLU A 176 -12.49 -1.69 -14.08
CA GLU A 176 -12.83 -0.31 -13.68
C GLU A 176 -11.76 0.27 -12.75
N ILE A 177 -11.29 -0.50 -11.75
CA ILE A 177 -10.17 -0.10 -10.90
C ILE A 177 -8.90 0.16 -11.73
N GLY A 178 -8.59 -0.72 -12.68
CA GLY A 178 -7.47 -0.53 -13.61
C GLY A 178 -7.59 0.76 -14.41
N GLU A 179 -8.77 1.06 -14.97
CA GLU A 179 -9.05 2.30 -15.70
C GLU A 179 -8.80 3.54 -14.84
N LEU A 180 -9.22 3.52 -13.58
CA LEU A 180 -8.95 4.64 -12.64
C LEU A 180 -7.45 4.87 -12.41
N TYR A 181 -6.65 3.79 -12.32
CA TYR A 181 -5.20 3.93 -12.20
C TYR A 181 -4.53 4.44 -13.48
N HIS A 182 -5.03 4.05 -14.65
CA HIS A 182 -4.49 4.51 -15.94
C HIS A 182 -4.97 5.91 -16.34
N ALA A 183 -6.03 6.44 -15.71
CA ALA A 183 -6.58 7.75 -16.04
C ALA A 183 -5.60 8.91 -15.79
N GLY A 184 -4.70 8.76 -14.81
CA GLY A 184 -3.69 9.75 -14.49
C GLY A 184 -3.14 9.57 -13.07
N ASN A 185 -2.34 10.53 -12.61
CA ASN A 185 -1.66 10.47 -11.32
C ASN A 185 -2.51 11.00 -10.15
N GLU A 186 -3.80 11.26 -10.34
CA GLU A 186 -4.71 11.75 -9.29
C GLU A 186 -4.76 10.81 -8.07
N TYR A 187 -4.64 9.50 -8.30
CA TYR A 187 -4.57 8.53 -7.21
C TYR A 187 -3.37 8.73 -6.30
N GLN A 188 -2.25 9.23 -6.84
CA GLN A 188 -1.05 9.52 -6.07
C GLN A 188 -1.30 10.70 -5.13
N GLU A 189 -1.99 11.75 -5.59
CA GLU A 189 -2.30 12.91 -4.74
C GLU A 189 -3.28 12.56 -3.62
N VAL A 190 -4.31 11.76 -3.91
CA VAL A 190 -5.22 11.27 -2.87
C VAL A 190 -4.47 10.43 -1.85
N MET A 191 -3.61 9.52 -2.32
CA MET A 191 -2.76 8.70 -1.46
C MET A 191 -1.83 9.54 -0.57
N ILE A 192 -1.19 10.58 -1.12
CA ILE A 192 -0.33 11.50 -0.40
C ILE A 192 -1.10 12.25 0.68
N HIS A 193 -2.32 12.72 0.37
CA HIS A 193 -3.20 13.37 1.35
C HIS A 193 -3.58 12.42 2.49
N GLU A 194 -4.03 11.19 2.17
CA GLU A 194 -4.38 10.17 3.16
C GLU A 194 -3.20 9.80 4.06
N LEU A 195 -2.00 9.69 3.47
CA LEU A 195 -0.77 9.49 4.24
C LEU A 195 -0.51 10.69 5.14
N ARG A 196 -0.60 11.92 4.65
CA ARG A 196 -0.41 13.13 5.46
C ARG A 196 -1.35 13.10 6.67
N ASP A 197 -2.64 12.88 6.44
CA ASP A 197 -3.65 12.78 7.50
C ASP A 197 -3.25 11.70 8.51
N LEU A 198 -2.88 10.50 8.06
CA LEU A 198 -2.42 9.42 8.92
C LEU A 198 -1.22 9.85 9.79
N PHE A 199 -0.19 10.47 9.19
CA PHE A 199 0.99 10.92 9.92
C PHE A 199 0.68 12.01 10.95
N THR A 200 -0.33 12.86 10.72
CA THR A 200 -0.75 13.86 11.72
C THR A 200 -1.39 13.24 12.96
N THR A 201 -1.90 12.00 12.87
CA THR A 201 -2.44 11.28 14.03
C THR A 201 -1.37 10.72 14.96
N PHE A 202 -0.12 10.63 14.49
CA PHE A 202 0.95 10.04 15.27
C PHE A 202 1.45 11.01 16.35
N PRO A 203 1.80 10.50 17.54
CA PRO A 203 2.40 11.33 18.57
C PRO A 203 3.68 12.01 18.04
N SER A 204 3.89 13.25 18.46
CA SER A 204 5.11 14.03 18.19
C SER A 204 6.35 13.42 18.82
#